data_AF-A0A3M2ZDD3-F1
#
_entry.id   AF-A0A3M2ZDD3-F1
#
_cell.length_a   1.000
_cell.length_b   1.000
_cell.length_c   1.000
_cell.angle_alpha   90.00
_cell.angle_beta   90.00
_cell.angle_gamma   90.00
#
_symmetry.space_group_name_H-M   'P 1'
#
loop_
_entity.id
_entity.type
_entity.pdbx_description
1 polymer ?
#
loop_
_entity_poly.entity_id
_entity_poly.type
_entity_poly.pdbx_seq_one_letter_code
_entity_poly.pdbx_strand_id
1 'polypeptide(L)' 'LNASRIAVLADLQACGWQETDFFSLALQSSERFARDDQVLNLFTYDLREYKQVPDWLNAKYWANPENFGKYWW' A
#
# COMPACT_ATOMS: atom_id res chain seq x y z
N LEU A 1 0.79 -20.01 -3.13
CA LEU A 1 1.71 -18.84 -3.23
C LEU A 1 1.02 -17.65 -2.60
N ASN A 2 1.33 -17.31 -1.35
CA ASN A 2 0.91 -16.03 -0.77
C ASN A 2 2.05 -15.05 -0.98
N ALA A 3 2.03 -14.32 -2.09
CA ALA A 3 2.94 -13.20 -2.27
C ALA A 3 2.44 -12.06 -1.37
N SER A 4 3.19 -11.73 -0.32
CA SER A 4 2.89 -10.55 0.51
C SER A 4 3.38 -9.26 -0.12
N ARG A 5 4.21 -9.34 -1.16
CA ARG A 5 4.82 -8.18 -1.83
C ARG A 5 4.84 -8.38 -3.35
N ILE A 6 4.53 -7.32 -4.08
CA ILE A 6 4.59 -7.21 -5.54
C ILE A 6 5.49 -6.02 -5.89
N ALA A 7 6.30 -6.18 -6.93
CA ALA A 7 7.10 -5.12 -7.53
C ALA A 7 6.92 -5.16 -9.05
N VAL A 8 6.69 -4.00 -9.64
CA VAL A 8 6.51 -3.83 -11.09
C VAL A 8 7.48 -2.76 -11.56
N LEU A 9 8.32 -3.09 -12.54
CA LEU A 9 9.14 -2.14 -13.27
C LEU A 9 8.43 -1.83 -14.59
N ALA A 10 8.05 -0.57 -14.79
CA ALA A 10 7.33 -0.14 -15.98
C ALA A 10 8.01 1.06 -16.63
N ASP A 11 8.24 0.95 -17.93
CA ASP A 11 8.49 2.10 -18.79
C ASP A 11 7.15 2.72 -19.19
N LEU A 12 6.82 3.88 -18.62
CA LEU A 12 5.52 4.52 -18.82
C LEU A 12 5.32 5.01 -20.26
N GLN A 13 6.41 5.31 -20.99
CA GLN A 13 6.30 5.71 -22.38
C GLN A 13 6.01 4.51 -23.28
N ALA A 14 6.58 3.34 -22.96
CA ALA A 14 6.41 2.14 -23.77
C ALA A 14 5.15 1.33 -23.45
N CYS A 15 4.67 1.31 -22.19
CA CYS A 15 3.54 0.46 -21.79
C CYS A 15 2.16 1.08 -22.03
N GLY A 16 2.09 2.39 -22.29
CA GLY A 16 0.84 3.11 -22.53
C GLY A 16 -0.06 3.29 -21.29
N TRP A 17 0.40 2.86 -20.12
CA TRP A 17 -0.28 3.09 -18.84
C TRP A 17 0.27 4.34 -18.16
N GLN A 18 -0.59 5.02 -17.42
CA GLN A 18 -0.24 6.18 -16.59
C GLN A 18 0.05 5.71 -15.15
N GLU A 19 0.74 6.53 -14.36
CA GLU A 19 0.99 6.24 -12.94
C GLU A 19 -0.31 5.97 -12.17
N THR A 20 -1.38 6.68 -12.52
CA THR A 20 -2.71 6.53 -11.92
C THR A 20 -3.30 5.14 -12.09
N ASP A 21 -2.96 4.44 -13.18
CA ASP A 21 -3.41 3.06 -13.41
C ASP A 21 -2.78 2.12 -12.37
N PHE A 22 -1.51 2.33 -12.04
CA PHE A 22 -0.83 1.58 -10.97
C PHE A 22 -1.40 1.94 -9.59
N PHE A 23 -1.69 3.21 -9.33
CA PHE A 23 -2.32 3.64 -8.08
C PHE A 23 -3.72 3.05 -7.89
N SER A 24 -4.48 2.88 -8.97
CA SER A 24 -5.80 2.21 -8.93
C SER A 24 -5.71 0.75 -8.47
N LEU A 25 -4.54 0.12 -8.68
CA LEU A 25 -4.20 -1.23 -8.22
C LEU A 25 -3.55 -1.23 -6.82
N ALA A 26 -3.64 -0.11 -6.10
CA ALA A 26 -3.03 0.12 -4.79
C ALA A 26 -1.49 0.05 -4.78
N LEU A 27 -0.83 0.02 -5.93
CA LEU A 27 0.62 0.11 -5.99
C LEU A 27 1.06 1.54 -5.63
N GLN A 28 2.25 1.67 -5.05
CA GLN A 28 2.89 2.93 -4.71
C GLN A 28 4.11 3.14 -5.59
N SER A 29 4.37 4.37 -6.03
CA SER A 29 5.62 4.70 -6.71
C SER A 29 6.77 4.68 -5.71
N SER A 30 7.82 3.91 -6.00
CA SER A 30 8.96 3.71 -5.10
C SER A 30 10.24 4.36 -5.62
N GLU A 31 10.66 4.04 -6.84
CA GLU A 31 11.91 4.55 -7.41
C GLU A 31 11.80 4.76 -8.93
N ARG A 32 12.70 5.58 -9.48
CA ARG A 32 12.81 5.85 -10.92
C ARG A 32 14.25 5.66 -11.37
N PHE A 33 14.44 4.80 -12.36
CA PHE A 33 15.74 4.49 -12.94
C PHE A 33 15.82 5.06 -14.35
N ALA A 34 16.82 5.88 -14.62
CA ALA A 34 17.11 6.38 -15.96
C ALA A 34 18.39 5.74 -16.49
N ARG A 35 18.33 5.19 -17.70
CA ARG A 35 19.50 4.73 -18.45
C ARG A 35 19.32 5.16 -19.90
N ASP A 36 20.24 5.98 -20.39
CA ASP A 36 20.21 6.54 -21.73
C ASP A 36 18.84 7.19 -22.00
N ASP A 37 18.15 6.76 -23.06
CA ASP A 37 16.80 7.26 -23.42
C ASP A 37 15.65 6.48 -22.73
N GLN A 38 15.95 5.50 -21.88
CA GLN A 38 14.95 4.70 -21.17
C GLN A 38 14.77 5.17 -19.73
N VAL A 39 13.50 5.25 -19.31
CA VAL A 39 13.14 5.50 -17.91
C VAL A 39 12.16 4.46 -17.38
N LEU A 40 12.59 3.74 -16.35
CA LEU A 40 11.78 2.75 -15.65
C LEU A 40 11.29 3.31 -14.32
N ASN A 41 10.01 3.13 -14.04
CA ASN A 41 9.40 3.47 -12.76
C ASN A 41 9.09 2.17 -12.01
N LEU A 42 9.52 2.09 -10.76
CA LEU A 42 9.26 0.99 -9.86
C LEU A 42 8.01 1.28 -9.04
N PHE A 43 7.02 0.42 -9.18
CA PHE A 43 5.81 0.43 -8.39
C PHE A 43 5.79 -0.79 -7.46
N THR A 44 5.46 -0.60 -6.19
CA THR A 44 5.42 -1.69 -5.20
C THR A 44 4.10 -1.75 -4.46
N TYR A 45 3.74 -2.95 -4.03
CA TYR A 45 2.61 -3.20 -3.14
C TYR A 45 3.06 -4.18 -2.07
N ASP A 46 2.90 -3.82 -0.79
CA ASP A 46 3.13 -4.72 0.32
C ASP A 46 1.86 -4.85 1.15
N LEU A 47 1.33 -6.07 1.24
CA LEU A 47 0.12 -6.39 2.00
C LEU A 47 0.27 -6.06 3.49
N ARG A 48 1.50 -6.10 4.04
CA ARG A 48 1.78 -5.78 5.45
C ARG A 48 1.67 -4.29 5.74
N GLU A 49 1.96 -3.46 4.75
CA GLU A 49 1.98 -1.99 4.89
C GLU A 49 0.74 -1.33 4.30
N TYR A 50 -0.09 -2.09 3.56
CA TYR A 50 -1.28 -1.59 2.88
C TYR A 50 -2.27 -0.87 3.81
N LYS A 51 -2.48 -1.39 5.02
CA LYS A 51 -3.36 -0.77 6.01
C LYS A 51 -2.72 -0.83 7.39
N GLN A 52 -2.23 0.32 7.84
CA GLN A 52 -1.92 0.52 9.25
C GLN A 52 -3.21 0.43 10.06
N VAL A 53 -3.20 -0.34 11.14
CA VAL A 53 -4.31 -0.34 12.11
C VAL A 53 -4.17 0.95 12.91
N PRO A 54 -5.08 1.92 12.75
CA PRO A 54 -4.96 3.16 13.49
C PRO A 54 -5.22 2.93 14.97
N ASP A 55 -4.58 3.71 15.84
CA ASP A 55 -4.65 3.54 17.29
C ASP A 55 -6.07 3.65 17.87
N TRP A 56 -7.00 4.29 17.17
CA TRP A 56 -8.40 4.39 17.56
C TRP A 56 -9.23 3.14 17.19
N LEU A 57 -8.72 2.25 16.33
CA LEU A 57 -9.39 1.00 15.97
C LEU A 57 -9.01 -0.13 16.95
N ASN A 58 -9.07 0.15 18.26
CA ASN A 58 -8.99 -0.87 19.31
C ASN A 58 -10.16 -0.77 20.30
N ALA A 59 -10.42 -1.85 21.04
CA ALA A 59 -11.61 -1.96 21.89
C ALA A 59 -11.79 -0.81 22.91
N LYS A 60 -10.72 -0.07 23.25
CA LYS A 60 -10.78 1.14 24.09
C LYS A 60 -11.58 2.28 23.46
N TYR A 61 -11.63 2.36 22.13
CA TYR A 61 -12.15 3.52 21.41
C TYR A 61 -13.34 3.21 20.48
N TRP A 62 -13.52 1.97 20.00
CA TRP A 62 -14.60 1.65 19.04
C TRP A 62 -15.69 0.70 19.56
N ALA A 63 -15.57 0.19 20.79
CA ALA A 63 -16.51 -0.78 21.36
C ALA A 63 -16.97 -0.37 22.77
N ASN A 64 -17.64 0.78 22.88
CA ASN A 64 -18.09 1.36 24.16
C ASN A 64 -16.90 1.73 25.09
N PRO A 65 -16.24 2.88 24.84
CA PRO A 65 -15.06 3.33 25.58
C PRO A 65 -15.30 3.43 27.09
N GLU A 66 -16.50 3.83 27.50
CA GLU A 66 -16.86 4.02 28.89
C GLU A 66 -16.88 2.72 29.71
N ASN A 67 -17.01 1.56 29.06
CA ASN A 67 -16.99 0.25 29.70
C ASN A 67 -15.67 -0.51 29.52
N PHE A 68 -14.69 0.05 28.79
CA PHE A 68 -13.40 -0.59 28.57
C PHE A 68 -12.68 -0.88 29.90
N GLY A 69 -12.40 -2.16 30.16
CA GLY A 69 -11.70 -2.63 31.37
C GLY A 69 -12.54 -2.66 32.66
N LYS A 70 -13.84 -2.32 32.61
CA LYS A 70 -14.73 -2.32 33.79
C LYS A 70 -15.45 -3.65 34.03
N TYR A 71 -15.82 -4.33 32.95
CA TYR A 71 -16.52 -5.61 32.99
C TYR A 71 -15.72 -6.63 32.18
N TRP A 72 -15.57 -7.83 32.72
CA TRP A 72 -15.06 -8.98 31.97
C TRP A 72 -16.28 -9.83 31.64
N TRP A 73 -16.64 -9.90 30.36
CA TRP A 73 -17.46 -10.98 29.84
C TRP A 73 -16.53 -12.01 29.19
#